data_AF-A0A945TUL4-F1
#
_entry.id   AF-A0A945TUL4-F1
#
_cell.length_a   1.000
_cell.length_b   1.000
_cell.length_c   1.000
_cell.angle_alpha   90.00
_cell.angle_beta   90.00
_cell.angle_gamma   90.00
#
_symmetry.space_group_name_H-M   'P 1'
#
loop_
_entity.id
_entity.type
_entity.pdbx_description
1 polymer ?
#
loop_
_entity_poly.entity_id
_entity_poly.type
_entity_poly.pdbx_seq_one_letter_code
_entity_poly.pdbx_strand_id
1 'polypeptide(L)' 'ESLEKLLHGEENFKYFAPIYSGDKITVCKKITDIIDKKEGTLQFVISENIFTNQAGEIVAETRTNYVFNHK' A
#
# COMPACT_ATOMS: atom_id res chain seq x y z
N GLU A 1 14.61 -7.70 -5.32
CA GLU A 1 13.79 -8.80 -5.84
C GLU A 1 13.12 -8.41 -7.14
N SER A 2 12.88 -9.37 -8.01
CA SER A 2 12.18 -9.17 -9.27
C SER A 2 10.66 -9.18 -9.09
N LEU A 3 9.93 -8.54 -10.00
CA LEU A 3 8.48 -8.32 -9.84
C LEU A 3 7.68 -9.64 -9.92
N GLU A 4 8.19 -10.65 -10.62
CA GLU A 4 7.56 -11.97 -10.70
C GLU A 4 7.53 -12.72 -9.35
N LYS A 5 8.36 -12.31 -8.39
CA LYS A 5 8.40 -12.86 -7.03
C LYS A 5 7.50 -12.11 -6.05
N LEU A 6 6.85 -11.04 -6.49
CA LEU A 6 5.96 -10.21 -5.69
C LEU A 6 4.50 -10.64 -5.86
N LEU A 7 3.85 -10.93 -4.74
CA LEU A 7 2.41 -11.08 -4.65
C LEU A 7 1.79 -9.86 -3.97
N HIS A 8 0.74 -9.30 -4.57
CA HIS A 8 -0.16 -8.37 -3.88
C HIS A 8 -1.05 -9.18 -2.95
N GLY A 9 -0.70 -9.24 -1.66
CA GLY A 9 -1.34 -10.13 -0.70
C GLY A 9 -2.69 -9.62 -0.22
N GLU A 10 -2.74 -8.41 0.30
CA GLU A 10 -3.95 -7.79 0.83
C GLU A 10 -4.00 -6.29 0.53
N GLU A 11 -5.20 -5.75 0.41
CA GLU A 11 -5.45 -4.31 0.34
C GLU A 11 -6.67 -3.96 1.17
N ASN A 12 -6.52 -3.00 2.08
CA ASN A 12 -7.62 -2.43 2.85
C ASN A 12 -7.78 -0.96 2.49
N PHE A 13 -9.04 -0.52 2.33
CA PHE A 13 -9.38 0.86 2.04
C PHE A 13 -10.25 1.43 3.15
N LYS A 14 -9.96 2.65 3.56
CA LYS A 14 -10.83 3.48 4.38
C LYS A 14 -11.12 4.76 3.61
N TYR A 15 -12.38 4.98 3.26
CA TYR A 15 -12.81 6.16 2.53
C TYR A 15 -13.37 7.21 3.47
N PHE A 16 -13.01 8.47 3.22
CA PHE A 16 -13.45 9.62 4.00
C PHE A 16 -14.30 10.59 3.16
N ALA A 17 -14.04 10.65 1.85
CA ALA A 17 -14.79 11.47 0.91
C ALA A 17 -14.79 10.81 -0.48
N PRO A 18 -15.78 11.12 -1.34
CA PRO A 18 -15.79 10.67 -2.72
C PRO A 18 -14.63 11.29 -3.52
N ILE A 19 -14.16 10.55 -4.52
CA ILE A 19 -13.19 11.00 -5.53
C ILE A 19 -13.93 11.07 -6.86
N TYR A 20 -13.86 12.20 -7.54
CA TYR A 20 -14.55 12.43 -8.81
C TYR A 20 -13.58 12.46 -9.99
N SER A 21 -14.13 12.31 -11.20
CA SER A 21 -13.35 12.47 -12.43
C SER A 21 -12.77 13.89 -12.51
N GLY A 22 -11.48 14.00 -12.79
CA GLY A 22 -10.76 15.27 -12.84
C GLY A 22 -10.05 15.66 -11.54
N ASP A 23 -10.33 14.97 -10.42
CA ASP A 23 -9.59 15.19 -9.17
C ASP A 23 -8.11 14.81 -9.35
N LYS A 24 -7.24 15.59 -8.68
CA LYS A 24 -5.81 15.30 -8.60
C LYS A 24 -5.53 14.74 -7.22
N ILE A 25 -5.32 13.42 -7.15
CA ILE A 25 -5.03 12.75 -5.89
C ILE A 25 -3.53 12.56 -5.74
N THR A 26 -2.97 13.10 -4.65
CA THR A 26 -1.60 12.87 -4.22
C THR A 26 -1.60 11.73 -3.21
N VAL A 27 -0.75 10.73 -3.43
CA VAL A 27 -0.62 9.58 -2.53
C VAL A 27 0.75 9.63 -1.85
N CYS A 28 0.75 9.66 -0.52
CA CYS A 28 1.96 9.51 0.29
C CYS A 28 2.01 8.08 0.84
N LYS A 29 3.03 7.33 0.45
CA LYS A 29 3.25 5.94 0.88
C LYS A 29 4.32 5.86 1.95
N LYS A 30 4.05 5.14 3.04
CA LYS A 30 4.99 4.85 4.10
C LYS A 30 5.08 3.34 4.31
N ILE A 31 6.29 2.78 4.24
CA ILE A 31 6.53 1.40 4.71
C ILE A 31 6.47 1.44 6.24
N THR A 32 5.55 0.67 6.82
CA THR A 32 5.34 0.64 8.28
C THR A 32 5.97 -0.58 8.92
N ASP A 33 6.12 -1.68 8.18
CA ASP A 33 6.74 -2.90 8.68
C ASP A 33 7.36 -3.74 7.55
N ILE A 34 8.38 -4.52 7.90
CA ILE A 34 8.98 -5.56 7.07
C ILE A 34 9.17 -6.80 7.94
N ILE A 35 8.49 -7.89 7.60
CA ILE A 35 8.41 -9.09 8.42
C ILE A 35 8.87 -10.30 7.60
N ASP A 36 9.92 -10.97 8.06
CA ASP A 36 10.37 -12.23 7.48
C ASP A 36 9.60 -13.42 8.08
N LYS A 37 9.23 -14.37 7.23
CA LYS A 37 8.61 -15.65 7.59
C LYS A 37 9.27 -16.79 6.84
N LYS A 38 9.10 -18.01 7.37
CA LYS A 38 9.68 -19.23 6.80
C LYS A 38 11.19 -19.08 6.59
N GLU A 39 11.91 -18.71 7.65
CA GLU A 39 13.37 -18.58 7.64
C GLU A 39 13.88 -17.59 6.56
N GLY A 40 13.15 -16.49 6.35
CA GLY A 40 13.49 -15.47 5.35
C GLY A 40 13.10 -15.83 3.91
N THR A 41 12.47 -16.98 3.69
CA THR A 41 12.00 -17.37 2.35
C THR A 41 10.83 -16.47 1.88
N LEU A 42 10.00 -16.01 2.81
CA LEU A 42 8.92 -15.06 2.52
C LEU A 42 9.15 -13.78 3.30
N GLN A 43 9.06 -12.65 2.60
CA GLN A 43 9.12 -11.33 3.24
C GLN A 43 7.81 -10.58 2.99
N PHE A 44 7.21 -10.10 4.06
CA PHE A 44 6.01 -9.30 4.05
C PHE A 44 6.42 -7.83 4.19
N VAL A 45 6.00 -6.98 3.27
CA VAL A 45 6.25 -5.54 3.30
C VAL A 45 4.91 -4.85 3.42
N ILE A 46 4.69 -4.18 4.55
CA ILE A 46 3.42 -3.51 4.85
C ILE A 46 3.59 -2.02 4.60
N SER A 47 2.65 -1.44 3.86
CA SER A 47 2.60 0.00 3.64
C SER A 47 1.27 0.59 4.04
N GLU A 48 1.33 1.75 4.67
CA GLU A 48 0.19 2.63 4.87
C GLU A 48 0.30 3.84 3.94
N ASN A 49 -0.83 4.20 3.34
CA ASN A 49 -0.90 5.21 2.31
C ASN A 49 -1.99 6.23 2.64
N ILE A 50 -1.68 7.52 2.48
CA ILE A 50 -2.65 8.61 2.64
C ILE A 50 -2.91 9.23 1.27
N PHE A 51 -4.18 9.36 0.91
CA PHE A 51 -4.64 9.94 -0.35
C PHE A 51 -5.23 11.32 -0.06
N THR A 52 -4.68 12.34 -0.69
CA THR A 52 -5.09 13.75 -0.50
C THR A 52 -5.52 14.36 -1.84
N ASN A 53 -6.67 15.05 -1.88
CA ASN A 53 -7.13 15.73 -3.10
C ASN A 53 -6.43 17.08 -3.33
N GLN A 54 -6.79 17.76 -4.41
CA GLN A 54 -6.27 19.08 -4.78
C GLN A 54 -6.56 20.19 -3.75
N ALA A 55 -7.55 20.00 -2.87
CA ALA A 55 -7.89 20.93 -1.81
C ALA A 55 -7.12 20.66 -0.50
N GLY A 56 -6.29 19.61 -0.47
CA GLY A 56 -5.56 19.22 0.74
C GLY A 56 -6.37 18.32 1.69
N GLU A 57 -7.54 17.83 1.27
CA GLU A 57 -8.40 16.97 2.09
C GLU A 57 -7.98 15.51 1.96
N ILE A 58 -7.93 14.79 3.08
CA ILE A 58 -7.71 13.33 3.06
C ILE A 58 -9.01 12.67 2.59
N VAL A 59 -8.95 11.98 1.45
CA VAL A 59 -10.10 11.32 0.83
C VAL A 59 -10.12 9.82 1.08
N ALA A 60 -8.94 9.22 1.27
CA ALA A 60 -8.81 7.80 1.60
C ALA A 60 -7.49 7.51 2.33
N GLU A 61 -7.49 6.40 3.05
CA GLU A 61 -6.30 5.72 3.54
C GLU A 61 -6.30 4.29 3.00
N THR A 62 -5.12 3.75 2.71
CA THR A 62 -4.99 2.33 2.42
C THR A 62 -3.87 1.67 3.19
N ARG A 63 -4.04 0.36 3.42
CA ARG A 63 -3.00 -0.51 3.97
C ARG A 63 -2.82 -1.69 3.03
N THR A 64 -1.63 -1.79 2.46
CA THR A 64 -1.24 -2.84 1.52
C THR A 64 -0.26 -3.80 2.17
N ASN A 65 -0.45 -5.09 1.94
CA ASN A 65 0.51 -6.13 2.30
C ASN A 65 1.09 -6.75 1.02
N TYR A 66 2.38 -6.55 0.81
CA TYR A 66 3.13 -7.17 -0.27
C TYR A 66 3.88 -8.40 0.25
N VAL A 67 3.92 -9.47 -0.52
CA VAL A 67 4.67 -10.67 -0.17
C VAL A 67 5.70 -10.96 -1.24
N PHE A 68 6.98 -10.95 -0.87
CA PHE A 68 8.09 -11.39 -1.73
C PHE A 68 8.46 -12.83 -1.39
N ASN A 69 8.62 -13.65 -2.42
CA ASN A 69 9.16 -15.01 -2.28
C ASN A 69 10.62 -15.04 -2.74
N HIS A 70 11.55 -15.27 -1.82
CA HIS A 70 12.99 -15.23 -2.08
C HIS A 70 13.57 -16.55 -2.64
N LYS A 71 12.74 -17.58 -2.86
CA LYS A 71 13.18 -18.79 -3.58
C LYS A 71 13.61 -18.50 -5.01
#